data_AF-A0A947YSQ6-F1
#
_entry.id   AF-A0A947YSQ6-F1
#
_cell.length_a   1.000
_cell.length_b   1.000
_cell.length_c   1.000
_cell.angle_alpha   90.00
_cell.angle_beta   90.00
_cell.angle_gamma   90.00
#
_symmetry.space_group_name_H-M   'P 1'
#
loop_
_entity.id
_entity.type
_entity.pdbx_description
1 polymer ?
#
loop_
_entity_poly.entity_id
_entity_poly.type
_entity_poly.pdbx_seq_one_letter_code
_entity_poly.pdbx_strand_id
1 'polypeptide(L)' 'MVVRYEALDEIHEIQRKHYEARKHLSWEEKRKLIEEKTKKFLTSKSYVLVPGEKGCRMVKEDRARYEGES' A
#
# COMPACT_ATOMS: atom_id res chain seq x y z
N MET A 1 -16.54 27.80 -23.26
CA MET A 1 -17.34 26.92 -22.40
C MET A 1 -16.38 26.13 -21.52
N VAL A 2 -16.30 26.45 -20.23
CA VAL A 2 -15.54 25.62 -19.28
C VAL A 2 -16.52 24.57 -18.77
N VAL A 3 -16.39 23.34 -19.26
CA VAL A 3 -17.17 22.21 -18.74
C VAL A 3 -16.63 21.95 -17.33
N ARG A 4 -17.32 22.48 -16.32
CA ARG A 4 -17.05 22.16 -14.91
C ARG A 4 -17.49 20.72 -14.70
N TYR A 5 -16.51 19.84 -14.57
CA TYR A 5 -16.74 18.48 -14.11
C TYR A 5 -16.82 18.54 -12.58
N GLU A 6 -18.02 18.72 -12.04
CA GLU A 6 -18.26 18.76 -10.58
C GLU A 6 -17.67 17.52 -9.88
N ALA A 7 -17.71 16.36 -10.55
CA ALA A 7 -17.08 15.12 -10.08
C ALA A 7 -15.54 15.20 -9.96
N LEU A 8 -14.85 16.02 -10.77
CA LEU A 8 -13.40 16.21 -10.64
C LEU A 8 -13.05 17.12 -9.47
N ASP A 9 -13.88 18.12 -9.17
CA ASP A 9 -13.67 19.00 -8.02
C ASP A 9 -13.85 18.25 -6.69
N GLU A 10 -14.84 17.36 -6.61
CA GLU A 10 -15.03 16.48 -5.45
C GLU A 10 -13.83 15.55 -5.23
N ILE A 11 -13.31 14.93 -6.30
CA ILE A 11 -12.11 14.08 -6.23
C ILE A 11 -10.90 14.90 -5.77
N HIS A 12 -10.71 16.12 -6.29
CA HIS A 12 -9.62 16.99 -5.86
C HIS A 12 -9.73 17.38 -4.39
N GLU A 13 -10.94 17.64 -3.88
CA GLU A 13 -11.14 17.95 -2.47
C GLU A 13 -10.79 16.76 -1.56
N ILE A 14 -11.21 15.55 -1.95
CA ILE A 14 -10.86 14.31 -1.24
C ILE A 14 -9.35 14.10 -1.23
N GLN A 15 -8.68 14.25 -2.38
CA GLN A 15 -7.23 14.15 -2.48
C GLN A 15 -6.52 15.20 -1.63
N ARG A 16 -7.01 16.44 -1.61
CA ARG A 16 -6.46 17.52 -0.79
C ARG A 16 -6.56 17.18 0.70
N LYS A 17 -7.72 16.74 1.18
CA LYS A 17 -7.90 16.29 2.58
C LYS A 17 -6.93 15.16 2.94
N HIS A 18 -6.75 14.19 2.07
CA HIS A 18 -5.77 13.11 2.29
C HIS A 18 -4.32 13.59 2.29
N TYR A 19 -3.98 14.55 1.43
CA TYR A 19 -2.66 15.17 1.41
C TYR A 19 -2.41 15.94 2.70
N GLU A 20 -3.34 16.79 3.14
CA GLU A 20 -3.18 17.56 4.37
C GLU A 20 -3.06 16.69 5.62
N ALA A 21 -3.80 15.59 5.68
CA ALA A 21 -3.69 14.63 6.78
C ALA A 21 -2.33 13.90 6.80
N ARG A 22 -1.63 13.79 5.67
CA ARG A 22 -0.39 13.02 5.54
C ARG A 22 0.85 13.86 5.27
N LYS A 23 0.72 15.16 5.00
CA LYS A 23 1.84 16.06 4.67
C LYS A 23 2.82 16.20 5.82
N HIS A 24 2.32 16.13 7.05
CA HIS A 24 3.11 16.26 8.28
C HIS A 24 3.82 14.98 8.71
N LEU A 25 3.48 13.83 8.13
CA LEU A 25 4.12 12.57 8.50
C LEU A 25 5.57 12.55 8.03
N SER A 26 6.46 12.16 8.95
CA SER A 26 7.86 11.88 8.64
C SER A 26 7.98 10.72 7.64
N TRP A 27 9.15 10.60 7.01
CA TRP A 27 9.42 9.50 6.08
C TRP A 27 9.30 8.13 6.78
N GLU A 28 9.75 8.04 8.03
CA GLU A 28 9.65 6.80 8.83
C GLU A 28 8.20 6.45 9.18
N GLU A 29 7.37 7.42 9.58
CA GLU A 29 5.95 7.18 9.86
C GLU A 29 5.18 6.78 8.60
N LYS A 30 5.48 7.41 7.46
CA LYS A 30 4.92 7.02 6.16
C LYS A 30 5.30 5.57 5.82
N ARG A 31 6.57 5.20 6.03
CA ARG A 31 7.06 3.84 5.80
C ARG A 31 6.35 2.83 6.69
N LYS A 32 6.21 3.09 7.99
CA LYS A 32 5.47 2.22 8.92
C LYS A 32 4.01 2.04 8.51
N LEU A 33 3.32 3.14 8.18
CA LEU A 33 1.93 3.10 7.69
C LEU A 33 1.77 2.26 6.43
N ILE A 34 2.71 2.37 5.48
CA ILE A 34 2.71 1.57 4.26
C ILE A 34 2.96 0.10 4.59
N GLU A 35 3.95 -0.20 5.43
CA GLU A 35 4.30 -1.57 5.81
C GLU A 35 3.14 -2.27 6.53
N GLU A 36 2.50 -1.61 7.50
CA GLU A 36 1.34 -2.15 8.21
C GLU A 36 0.14 -2.39 7.30
N LYS A 37 -0.17 -1.44 6.42
CA LYS A 37 -1.28 -1.60 5.46
C LYS A 37 -1.00 -2.70 4.46
N THR A 38 0.23 -2.76 3.95
CA THR A 38 0.68 -3.79 3.02
C THR A 38 0.59 -5.16 3.68
N LYS A 39 1.08 -5.30 4.92
CA LYS A 39 0.99 -6.56 5.68
C LYS A 39 -0.47 -6.99 5.88
N LYS A 40 -1.34 -6.09 6.34
CA LYS A 40 -2.78 -6.39 6.50
C LYS A 40 -3.44 -6.83 5.19
N PHE A 41 -3.14 -6.15 4.09
CA PHE A 41 -3.67 -6.48 2.77
C PHE A 41 -3.20 -7.84 2.27
N LEU A 42 -1.91 -8.13 2.43
CA LEU A 42 -1.31 -9.40 2.03
C LEU A 42 -1.88 -10.57 2.85
N THR A 43 -1.95 -10.44 4.18
CA THR A 43 -2.57 -11.44 5.05
C THR A 43 -4.03 -11.66 4.69
N SER A 44 -4.80 -10.60 4.42
CA SER A 44 -6.21 -10.72 4.00
C SER A 44 -6.39 -11.47 2.69
N LYS A 45 -5.38 -11.48 1.81
CA LYS A 45 -5.42 -12.19 0.53
C LYS A 45 -4.67 -13.53 0.58
N SER A 46 -4.22 -13.97 1.76
CA SER A 46 -3.38 -15.16 1.93
C SER A 46 -2.10 -15.10 1.09
N TYR A 47 -1.46 -13.93 1.03
CA TYR A 47 -0.14 -13.74 0.44
C TYR A 47 0.86 -13.28 1.51
N VAL A 48 2.13 -13.55 1.25
CA VAL A 48 3.27 -13.10 2.07
C VAL A 48 4.34 -12.56 1.13
N LEU A 49 5.05 -11.52 1.59
CA LEU A 49 6.27 -11.06 0.92
C LEU A 49 7.46 -11.87 1.45
N VAL A 50 8.11 -12.61 0.56
CA VAL A 50 9.35 -13.33 0.85
C VAL A 50 10.53 -12.54 0.28
N PRO A 51 11.55 -12.23 1.08
CA PRO A 51 12.77 -11.60 0.57
C PRO A 51 13.51 -12.59 -0.34
N GLY A 52 13.93 -12.13 -1.51
CA GLY A 52 14.80 -12.86 -2.45
C GLY A 52 16.04 -12.02 -2.79
N GLU A 53 16.92 -12.56 -3.63
CA GLU A 53 18.24 -11.96 -3.93
C GLU A 53 18.18 -10.55 -4.56
N LYS A 54 17.09 -10.21 -5.26
CA LYS A 54 16.90 -8.91 -5.94
C LYS A 54 15.64 -8.17 -5.48
N GLY A 55 15.27 -8.32 -4.20
CA GLY A 55 14.12 -7.65 -3.60
C GLY A 55 13.05 -8.62 -3.09
N CYS A 56 11.81 -8.15 -2.95
CA CYS A 56 10.74 -8.97 -2.36
C CYS A 56 9.88 -9.62 -3.45
N ARG A 57 9.61 -10.93 -3.32
CA ARG A 57 8.63 -11.66 -4.14
C ARG A 57 7.34 -11.89 -3.35
N MET A 58 6.20 -11.77 -4.03
CA MET A 58 4.90 -12.06 -3.42
C MET A 58 4.52 -13.52 -3.70
N VAL A 59 4.28 -14.30 -2.66
CA VAL A 59 3.90 -15.71 -2.75
C VAL A 59 2.61 -15.93 -1.98
N LYS A 60 1.79 -16.92 -2.39
CA LYS A 60 0.66 -17.36 -1.56
C LYS A 60 1.20 -17.97 -0.27
N GLU A 61 0.50 -17.75 0.85
CA GLU A 61 0.92 -18.21 2.18
C GLU A 61 1.13 -19.74 2.20
N ASP A 62 0.25 -20.51 1.55
CA ASP A 62 0.42 -21.96 1.38
C ASP A 62 1.72 -22.34 0.64
N ARG A 63 2.13 -21.52 -0.33
CA ARG A 63 3.36 -21.74 -1.12
C ARG A 63 4.61 -21.27 -0.37
N ALA A 64 4.48 -20.28 0.52
CA ALA A 64 5.58 -19.76 1.32
C ALA A 64 6.11 -20.77 2.35
N ARG A 65 5.23 -21.64 2.90
CA ARG A 65 5.63 -22.69 3.84
C ARG A 65 6.58 -23.72 3.22
N TYR A 66 6.42 -24.01 1.93
CA TYR A 66 7.21 -25.01 1.23
C TYR A 66 8.58 -24.51 0.76
N GLU A 67 8.74 -23.20 0.50
CA GLU A 67 10.04 -22.65 0.05
C GLU A 67 10.99 -22.31 1.22
N GLY A 68 10.60 -22.56 2.47
CA GLY A 68 11.46 -22.44 3.66
C GLY A 68 12.25 -23.72 4.01
N GLU A 69 12.02 -24.82 3.29
CA GLU A 69 12.77 -26.08 3.36
C GLU A 69 13.60 -26.27 2.07
N SER A 70 14.68 -25.50 1.93
CA SER A 70 15.79 -25.80 1.01
C SER A 70 17.05 -25.10 1.46
#